data_AF-A0A972CIV3-F1
#
_entry.id   AF-A0A972CIV3-F1
#
_cell.length_a   1.000
_cell.length_b   1.000
_cell.length_c   1.000
_cell.angle_alpha   90.00
_cell.angle_beta   90.00
_cell.angle_gamma   90.00
#
_symmetry.space_group_name_H-M   'P 1'
#
loop_
_entity.id
_entity.type
_entity.pdbx_description
1 polymer ?
#
loop_
_entity_poly.entity_id
_entity_poly.type
_entity_poly.pdbx_seq_one_letter_code
_entity_poly.pdbx_strand_id
1 'polypeptide(L)'
;MSFLLGLASFFLSQILLRLPLLNLLTEEAFFQVLLKQHYLLMGLGLALSAGLFEETSRYLFRKFLLKNKSDYSQALIFGLGHGIMEALYILGPLVKVYPLSLLLPSLAERILAILIHMSLSLVIWQGFKQKKEEAFLLLAILIHGLIDFSIPLGSYLNSTALIYMLLLIQSLALFTYTGSILIKERKRP
;
A
#
# COMPACT_ATOMS: atom_id res chain seq x y z
N MET A 1 -13.14 8.70 13.68
CA MET A 1 -12.77 9.63 12.60
C MET A 1 -11.61 9.12 11.74
N SER A 2 -10.40 8.94 12.26
CA SER A 2 -9.21 8.60 11.43
C SER A 2 -9.33 7.26 10.70
N PHE A 3 -10.01 6.27 11.29
CA PHE A 3 -10.32 4.99 10.63
C PHE A 3 -11.17 5.17 9.36
N LEU A 4 -12.27 5.94 9.45
CA LEU A 4 -13.16 6.23 8.31
C LEU A 4 -12.42 7.02 7.23
N LEU A 5 -11.55 7.94 7.62
CA LEU A 5 -10.68 8.65 6.70
C LEU A 5 -9.67 7.72 6.00
N GLY A 6 -9.21 6.67 6.68
CA GLY A 6 -8.41 5.60 6.07
C GLY A 6 -9.19 4.84 5.00
N LEU A 7 -10.42 4.42 5.30
CA LEU A 7 -11.30 3.78 4.31
C LEU A 7 -11.50 4.69 3.08
N ALA A 8 -11.80 5.97 3.32
CA ALA A 8 -12.03 6.96 2.28
C ALA A 8 -10.77 7.25 1.44
N SER A 9 -9.58 7.20 2.05
CA SER A 9 -8.31 7.39 1.34
C SER A 9 -8.05 6.29 0.31
N PHE A 10 -8.25 5.01 0.66
CA PHE A 10 -8.15 3.92 -0.30
C PHE A 10 -9.22 4.06 -1.40
N PHE A 11 -10.47 4.29 -1.00
CA PHE A 11 -11.58 4.42 -1.93
C PHE A 11 -11.34 5.53 -2.96
N LEU A 12 -10.89 6.70 -2.53
CA LEU A 12 -10.59 7.81 -3.43
C LEU A 12 -9.41 7.49 -4.35
N SER A 13 -8.28 7.04 -3.78
CA SER A 13 -7.06 6.81 -4.57
C SER A 13 -7.19 5.66 -5.57
N GLN A 14 -7.71 4.51 -5.14
CA GLN A 14 -7.78 3.32 -5.98
C GLN A 14 -9.06 3.29 -6.80
N ILE A 15 -10.22 3.29 -6.14
CA ILE A 15 -11.49 2.99 -6.80
C ILE A 15 -11.96 4.15 -7.67
N LEU A 16 -11.81 5.41 -7.21
CA LEU A 16 -12.26 6.57 -7.97
C LEU A 16 -11.24 7.14 -8.95
N LEU A 17 -9.93 6.96 -8.70
CA LEU A 17 -8.89 7.62 -9.49
C LEU A 17 -8.03 6.63 -10.28
N ARG A 18 -7.25 5.78 -9.60
CA ARG A 18 -6.25 4.94 -10.27
C ARG A 18 -6.88 3.86 -11.15
N LEU A 19 -7.88 3.12 -10.66
CA LEU A 19 -8.47 2.01 -11.41
C LEU A 19 -9.22 2.50 -12.67
N PRO A 20 -10.04 3.56 -12.64
CA PRO A 20 -10.64 4.11 -13.85
C PRO A 20 -9.60 4.56 -14.88
N LEU A 21 -8.53 5.24 -14.44
CA LEU A 21 -7.44 5.64 -15.32
C LEU A 21 -6.71 4.44 -15.92
N LEU A 22 -6.41 3.43 -15.10
CA LEU A 22 -5.74 2.23 -15.56
C LEU A 22 -6.60 1.45 -16.56
N ASN A 23 -7.91 1.37 -16.32
CA ASN A 23 -8.84 0.72 -17.25
C ASN A 23 -8.81 1.41 -18.62
N LEU A 24 -8.87 2.74 -18.66
CA LEU A 24 -8.75 3.50 -19.92
C LEU A 24 -7.42 3.22 -20.63
N LEU A 25 -6.31 3.17 -19.89
CA LEU A 25 -5.00 2.84 -20.47
C LEU A 25 -4.94 1.41 -20.99
N THR A 26 -5.57 0.45 -20.32
CA THR A 26 -5.56 -0.95 -20.75
C THR A 26 -6.45 -1.23 -21.96
N GLU A 27 -7.39 -0.36 -22.31
CA GLU A 27 -8.13 -0.47 -23.57
C GLU A 27 -7.28 -0.05 -24.78
N GLU A 28 -6.22 0.73 -24.57
CA GLU A 28 -5.34 1.18 -25.65
C GLU A 28 -4.42 0.06 -26.15
N ALA A 29 -4.50 -0.25 -27.46
CA ALA A 29 -3.73 -1.33 -28.07
C ALA A 29 -2.21 -1.15 -27.90
N PHE A 30 -1.72 0.08 -28.00
CA PHE A 30 -0.30 0.40 -27.79
C PHE A 30 0.15 0.05 -26.37
N PHE A 31 -0.65 0.40 -25.36
CA PHE A 31 -0.32 0.11 -23.97
C PHE A 31 -0.27 -1.41 -23.71
N GLN A 32 -1.21 -2.16 -24.29
CA GLN A 32 -1.23 -3.63 -24.20
C GLN A 32 -0.01 -4.28 -24.87
N VAL A 33 0.46 -3.73 -26.00
CA VAL A 33 1.71 -4.17 -26.63
C VAL A 33 2.90 -3.91 -25.70
N LEU A 34 2.98 -2.73 -25.09
CA LEU A 34 4.04 -2.40 -24.13
C LEU A 34 4.01 -3.32 -22.89
N LEU A 35 2.84 -3.61 -22.32
CA LEU A 35 2.70 -4.53 -21.18
C LEU A 35 3.30 -5.91 -21.48
N LYS A 36 3.14 -6.39 -22.72
CA LYS A 36 3.68 -7.70 -23.14
C LYS A 36 5.16 -7.64 -23.49
N GLN A 37 5.60 -6.63 -24.23
CA GLN A 37 6.99 -6.51 -24.70
C GLN A 37 7.97 -6.11 -23.59
N HIS A 38 7.51 -5.29 -22.64
CA HIS A 38 8.33 -4.73 -21.56
C HIS A 38 7.74 -5.06 -20.19
N TYR A 39 7.37 -6.32 -19.98
CA TYR A 39 6.64 -6.79 -18.79
C TYR A 39 7.19 -6.29 -17.46
N LEU A 40 8.51 -6.38 -17.22
CA LEU A 40 9.11 -5.93 -15.96
C LEU A 40 9.09 -4.41 -15.80
N LEU A 41 9.40 -3.65 -16.86
CA LEU A 41 9.39 -2.19 -16.81
C LEU A 41 7.98 -1.66 -16.57
N MET A 42 7.00 -2.23 -17.29
CA MET A 42 5.60 -1.87 -17.11
C MET A 42 5.07 -2.32 -15.75
N GLY A 43 5.44 -3.52 -15.29
CA GLY A 43 5.12 -4.01 -13.94
C GLY A 43 5.66 -3.09 -12.84
N LEU A 44 6.90 -2.60 -12.99
CA LEU A 44 7.48 -1.59 -12.10
C LEU A 44 6.69 -0.28 -12.16
N GLY A 45 6.33 0.19 -13.36
CA GLY A 45 5.52 1.39 -13.54
C GLY A 45 4.15 1.27 -12.87
N LEU A 46 3.47 0.12 -13.02
CA LEU A 46 2.18 -0.16 -12.39
C LEU A 46 2.31 -0.23 -10.86
N ALA A 47 3.35 -0.87 -10.33
CA ALA A 47 3.63 -0.94 -8.90
C ALA A 47 3.93 0.44 -8.31
N LEU A 48 4.78 1.23 -8.95
CA LEU A 48 5.05 2.62 -8.55
C LEU A 48 3.81 3.50 -8.65
N SER A 49 2.93 3.27 -9.63
CA SER A 49 1.65 3.99 -9.72
C SER A 49 0.74 3.67 -8.53
N ALA A 50 0.73 2.43 -8.02
CA ALA A 50 -0.03 2.09 -6.81
C ALA A 50 0.45 2.91 -5.62
N GLY A 51 1.77 2.86 -5.36
CA GLY A 51 2.40 3.66 -4.33
C GLY A 51 2.14 5.15 -4.50
N LEU A 52 2.25 5.70 -5.71
CA LEU A 52 1.99 7.11 -5.99
C LEU A 52 0.57 7.51 -5.57
N PHE A 53 -0.46 6.80 -6.05
CA PHE A 53 -1.85 7.18 -5.75
C PHE A 53 -2.20 6.99 -4.28
N GLU A 54 -1.81 5.87 -3.66
CA GLU A 54 -2.19 5.57 -2.28
C GLU A 54 -1.45 6.43 -1.27
N GLU A 55 -0.14 6.57 -1.42
CA GLU A 55 0.67 7.37 -0.49
C GLU A 55 0.40 8.86 -0.65
N THR A 56 0.13 9.33 -1.87
CA THR A 56 -0.31 10.73 -2.07
C THR A 56 -1.65 10.97 -1.41
N SER A 57 -2.63 10.08 -1.57
CA SER A 57 -3.91 10.23 -0.86
C SER A 57 -3.70 10.24 0.65
N ARG A 58 -2.92 9.31 1.19
CA ARG A 58 -2.58 9.27 2.62
C ARG A 58 -1.92 10.56 3.11
N TYR A 59 -0.98 11.10 2.33
CA TYR A 59 -0.35 12.39 2.60
C TYR A 59 -1.35 13.54 2.61
N LEU A 60 -2.23 13.64 1.61
CA LEU A 60 -3.23 14.70 1.51
C LEU A 60 -4.26 14.63 2.65
N PHE A 61 -4.73 13.43 3.00
CA PHE A 61 -5.62 13.23 4.15
C PHE A 61 -4.94 13.64 5.45
N ARG A 62 -3.65 13.28 5.64
CA ARG A 62 -2.87 13.75 6.77
C ARG A 62 -2.75 15.27 6.80
N LYS A 63 -2.40 15.87 5.66
CA LYS A 63 -2.13 17.31 5.51
C LYS A 63 -3.36 18.17 5.70
N PHE A 64 -4.53 17.72 5.24
CA PHE A 64 -5.71 18.56 5.18
C PHE A 64 -6.80 18.18 6.18
N LEU A 65 -7.02 16.89 6.44
CA LEU A 65 -8.13 16.42 7.27
C LEU A 65 -7.70 16.01 8.69
N LEU A 66 -6.40 15.75 8.89
CA LEU A 66 -5.83 15.31 10.17
C LEU A 66 -4.70 16.22 10.66
N LYS A 67 -4.72 17.50 10.28
CA LYS A 67 -3.73 18.55 10.62
C LYS A 67 -3.24 18.49 12.06
N ASN A 68 -4.19 18.51 13.00
CA ASN A 68 -3.94 18.60 14.45
C ASN A 68 -3.71 17.24 15.11
N LYS A 69 -3.62 16.15 14.34
CA LYS A 69 -3.49 14.78 14.85
C LYS A 69 -2.10 14.24 14.56
N SER A 70 -1.13 14.60 15.39
CA SER A 70 0.26 14.17 15.23
C SER A 70 0.56 12.76 15.74
N ASP A 71 -0.32 12.15 16.53
CA ASP A 71 0.01 10.91 17.21
C ASP A 71 0.12 9.72 16.27
N TYR A 72 1.09 8.84 16.54
CA TYR A 72 1.27 7.61 15.77
C TYR A 72 0.10 6.64 15.93
N SER A 73 -0.67 6.74 17.02
CA SER A 73 -1.93 5.99 17.16
C SER A 73 -2.93 6.35 16.05
N GLN A 74 -2.98 7.63 15.64
CA GLN A 74 -3.86 8.09 14.58
C GLN A 74 -3.40 7.58 13.22
N ALA A 75 -2.08 7.49 13.00
CA ALA A 75 -1.50 6.87 11.81
C ALA A 75 -1.83 5.37 11.71
N LEU A 76 -1.68 4.62 12.81
CA LEU A 76 -2.03 3.20 12.85
C LEU A 76 -3.52 2.96 12.57
N ILE A 77 -4.41 3.72 13.21
CA ILE A 77 -5.86 3.61 13.02
C ILE A 77 -6.26 3.99 11.58
N PHE A 78 -5.61 5.01 11.00
CA PHE A 78 -5.82 5.38 9.61
C PHE A 78 -5.38 4.27 8.65
N GLY A 79 -4.17 3.74 8.83
CA GLY A 79 -3.65 2.66 7.99
C GLY A 79 -4.45 1.36 8.12
N LEU A 80 -4.97 1.06 9.30
CA LEU A 80 -5.89 -0.06 9.52
C LEU A 80 -7.17 0.10 8.68
N GLY A 81 -7.78 1.28 8.70
CA GLY A 81 -8.94 1.57 7.86
C GLY A 81 -8.62 1.44 6.37
N HIS A 82 -7.51 2.03 5.93
CA HIS A 82 -7.06 1.95 4.54
C HIS A 82 -6.88 0.49 4.07
N GLY A 83 -6.12 -0.31 4.82
CA GLY A 83 -5.88 -1.72 4.48
C GLY A 83 -7.13 -2.60 4.57
N ILE A 84 -8.04 -2.34 5.51
CA ILE A 84 -9.32 -3.06 5.57
C ILE A 84 -10.17 -2.76 4.34
N MET A 85 -10.22 -1.51 3.87
CA MET A 85 -10.95 -1.18 2.64
C MET A 85 -10.39 -1.95 1.44
N GLU A 86 -9.07 -2.03 1.31
CA GLU A 86 -8.43 -2.82 0.27
C GLU A 86 -8.80 -4.30 0.37
N ALA A 87 -8.66 -4.89 1.56
CA ALA A 87 -8.98 -6.29 1.78
C ALA A 87 -10.46 -6.60 1.47
N LEU A 88 -11.39 -5.71 1.85
CA LEU A 88 -12.80 -5.85 1.52
C LEU A 88 -13.07 -5.71 0.02
N TYR A 89 -12.41 -4.77 -0.66
CA TYR A 89 -12.54 -4.58 -2.10
C TYR A 89 -12.06 -5.82 -2.88
N ILE A 90 -10.93 -6.41 -2.49
CA ILE A 90 -10.33 -7.56 -3.16
C ILE A 90 -11.03 -8.87 -2.79
N LEU A 91 -11.22 -9.16 -1.50
CA LEU A 91 -11.76 -10.46 -1.06
C LEU A 91 -13.30 -10.50 -1.01
N GLY A 92 -13.97 -9.36 -0.89
CA GLY A 92 -15.43 -9.28 -0.75
C GLY A 92 -16.21 -10.01 -1.85
N PRO A 93 -15.84 -9.87 -3.14
CA PRO A 93 -16.45 -10.64 -4.21
C PRO A 93 -16.11 -12.14 -4.14
N LEU A 94 -14.90 -12.49 -3.71
CA LEU A 94 -14.37 -13.86 -3.77
C LEU A 94 -14.97 -14.78 -2.71
N VAL A 95 -15.28 -14.28 -1.51
CA VAL A 95 -15.88 -15.07 -0.42
C VAL A 95 -17.26 -15.65 -0.76
N LYS A 96 -17.96 -15.08 -1.76
CA LYS A 96 -19.24 -15.60 -2.25
C LYS A 96 -19.08 -16.70 -3.29
N VAL A 97 -17.92 -16.77 -3.94
CA VAL A 97 -17.66 -17.63 -5.09
C VAL A 97 -16.82 -18.85 -4.70
N TYR A 98 -15.88 -18.69 -3.78
CA TYR A 98 -14.94 -19.74 -3.39
C TYR A 98 -15.14 -20.19 -1.93
N PRO A 99 -14.92 -21.48 -1.64
CA PRO A 99 -14.93 -21.97 -0.26
C PRO A 99 -13.76 -21.37 0.54
N LEU A 100 -13.99 -21.19 1.84
CA LEU A 100 -13.01 -20.56 2.74
C LEU A 100 -11.62 -21.22 2.73
N SER A 101 -11.56 -22.54 2.56
CA SER A 101 -10.31 -23.31 2.52
C SER A 101 -9.36 -22.86 1.40
N LEU A 102 -9.90 -22.49 0.23
CA LEU A 102 -9.11 -22.02 -0.90
C LEU A 102 -8.67 -20.56 -0.75
N LEU A 103 -9.35 -19.79 0.11
CA LEU A 103 -9.06 -18.38 0.35
C LEU A 103 -8.06 -18.15 1.49
N LEU A 104 -7.68 -19.18 2.25
CA LEU A 104 -6.77 -19.04 3.39
C LEU A 104 -5.43 -18.36 3.04
N PRO A 105 -4.73 -18.69 1.92
CA PRO A 105 -3.51 -18.00 1.55
C PRO A 105 -3.74 -16.51 1.26
N SER A 106 -4.80 -16.18 0.52
CA SER A 106 -5.16 -14.80 0.21
C SER A 106 -5.56 -14.01 1.46
N LEU A 107 -6.24 -14.65 2.42
CA LEU A 107 -6.55 -14.04 3.72
C LEU A 107 -5.27 -13.70 4.49
N ALA A 108 -4.28 -14.61 4.50
CA ALA A 108 -3.00 -14.36 5.14
C ALA A 108 -2.25 -13.17 4.48
N GLU A 109 -2.22 -13.13 3.15
CA GLU A 109 -1.66 -11.99 2.40
C GLU A 109 -2.36 -10.67 2.72
N ARG A 110 -3.69 -10.68 2.88
CA ARG A 110 -4.44 -9.47 3.24
C ARG A 110 -4.17 -9.00 4.65
N ILE A 111 -4.01 -9.91 5.62
CA ILE A 111 -3.58 -9.54 6.98
C ILE A 111 -2.21 -8.86 6.92
N LEU A 112 -1.26 -9.42 6.15
CA LEU A 112 0.04 -8.81 5.95
C LEU A 112 -0.05 -7.44 5.28
N ALA A 113 -0.87 -7.30 4.24
CA ALA A 113 -1.10 -6.02 3.55
C ALA A 113 -1.65 -4.96 4.51
N ILE A 114 -2.63 -5.31 5.36
CA ILE A 114 -3.16 -4.40 6.39
C ILE A 114 -2.04 -3.89 7.30
N LEU A 115 -1.16 -4.77 7.77
CA LEU A 115 -0.01 -4.37 8.59
C LEU A 115 0.96 -3.46 7.83
N ILE A 116 1.19 -3.72 6.53
CA ILE A 116 2.00 -2.86 5.67
C ILE A 116 1.37 -1.47 5.54
N HIS A 117 0.07 -1.33 5.32
CA HIS A 117 -0.58 -0.01 5.25
C HIS A 117 -0.56 0.74 6.59
N MET A 118 -0.67 0.01 7.72
CA MET A 118 -0.45 0.58 9.05
C MET A 118 0.97 1.16 9.17
N SER A 119 1.98 0.42 8.73
CA SER A 119 3.38 0.87 8.74
C SER A 119 3.65 2.02 7.77
N LEU A 120 3.16 1.98 6.53
CA LEU A 120 3.29 3.09 5.58
C LEU A 120 2.64 4.37 6.11
N SER A 121 1.55 4.25 6.87
CA SER A 121 0.94 5.39 7.56
C SER A 121 1.83 5.99 8.64
N LEU A 122 2.60 5.18 9.36
CA LEU A 122 3.62 5.67 10.28
C LEU A 122 4.73 6.42 9.54
N VAL A 123 5.17 5.95 8.36
CA VAL A 123 6.17 6.64 7.53
C VAL A 123 5.69 8.05 7.16
N ILE A 124 4.46 8.18 6.65
CA ILE A 124 3.88 9.49 6.33
C ILE A 124 3.86 10.40 7.57
N TRP A 125 3.31 9.93 8.71
CA TRP A 125 3.26 10.74 9.93
C TRP A 125 4.63 11.12 10.47
N GLN A 126 5.61 10.24 10.34
CA GLN A 126 7.00 10.50 10.73
C GLN A 126 7.59 11.66 9.93
N GLY A 127 7.25 11.78 8.64
CA GLY A 127 7.60 12.91 7.79
C GLY A 127 7.07 14.24 8.31
N PHE A 128 5.78 14.29 8.67
CA PHE A 128 5.17 15.47 9.29
C PHE A 128 5.83 15.83 10.62
N LYS A 129 6.11 14.85 11.48
CA LYS A 129 6.80 15.11 12.76
C LYS A 129 8.23 15.64 12.57
N GLN A 130 8.94 15.19 11.54
CA GLN A 130 10.30 15.65 11.23
C GLN A 130 10.34 16.93 10.37
N LYS A 131 9.18 17.47 9.97
CA LYS A 131 9.09 18.57 8.98
C LYS A 131 9.81 18.23 7.67
N LYS A 132 9.80 16.96 7.27
CA LYS A 132 10.41 16.41 6.05
C LYS A 132 9.37 15.67 5.22
N GLU A 133 8.17 16.26 5.11
CA GLU A 133 6.98 15.54 4.65
C GLU A 133 7.16 14.97 3.23
N GLU A 134 7.74 15.74 2.32
CA GLU A 134 7.97 15.35 0.93
C GLU A 134 8.95 14.17 0.80
N ALA A 135 10.04 14.19 1.57
CA ALA A 135 11.04 13.11 1.55
C ALA A 135 10.44 11.79 2.06
N PHE A 136 9.58 11.87 3.08
CA PHE A 136 8.89 10.69 3.62
C PHE A 136 7.73 10.22 2.73
N LEU A 137 7.07 11.13 2.01
CA LEU A 137 6.12 10.77 0.96
C LEU A 137 6.83 9.98 -0.15
N LEU A 138 7.94 10.51 -0.67
CA LEU A 138 8.73 9.80 -1.69
C LEU A 138 9.21 8.44 -1.18
N LEU A 139 9.70 8.37 0.06
CA LEU A 139 10.09 7.12 0.70
C LEU A 139 8.93 6.12 0.77
N ALA A 140 7.74 6.55 1.18
CA ALA A 140 6.57 5.69 1.24
C ALA A 140 6.17 5.18 -0.16
N ILE A 141 6.17 6.05 -1.18
CA ILE A 141 5.88 5.67 -2.57
C ILE A 141 6.85 4.59 -3.05
N LEU A 142 8.15 4.77 -2.79
CA LEU A 142 9.19 3.82 -3.21
C LEU A 142 9.07 2.49 -2.47
N ILE A 143 8.82 2.51 -1.16
CA ILE A 143 8.64 1.27 -0.36
C ILE A 143 7.40 0.52 -0.83
N HIS A 144 6.26 1.21 -1.00
CA HIS A 144 5.01 0.60 -1.46
C HIS A 144 5.19 0.01 -2.86
N GLY A 145 5.72 0.79 -3.81
CA GLY A 145 5.97 0.30 -5.16
C GLY A 145 6.96 -0.87 -5.21
N LEU A 146 7.97 -0.89 -4.34
CA LEU A 146 8.89 -2.04 -4.24
C LEU A 146 8.20 -3.30 -3.72
N ILE A 147 7.29 -3.16 -2.75
CA ILE A 147 6.47 -4.26 -2.24
C ILE A 147 5.60 -4.84 -3.36
N ASP A 148 4.86 -3.98 -4.07
CA ASP A 148 3.98 -4.37 -5.16
C ASP A 148 4.74 -4.97 -6.35
N PHE A 149 5.96 -4.49 -6.62
CA PHE A 149 6.81 -5.01 -7.70
C PHE A 149 7.24 -6.46 -7.48
N SER A 150 7.13 -6.99 -6.25
CA SER A 150 7.37 -8.42 -5.98
C SER A 150 6.49 -9.33 -6.84
N ILE A 151 5.26 -8.93 -7.15
CA ILE A 151 4.32 -9.72 -7.95
C ILE A 151 4.79 -9.86 -9.41
N PRO A 152 5.00 -8.78 -10.19
CA PRO A 152 5.50 -8.91 -11.55
C PRO A 152 6.89 -9.55 -11.60
N LEU A 153 7.78 -9.26 -10.65
CA LEU A 153 9.10 -9.90 -10.65
C LEU A 153 9.01 -11.42 -10.46
N GLY A 154 8.25 -11.88 -9.47
CA GLY A 154 8.08 -13.32 -9.24
C GLY A 154 7.31 -14.02 -10.36
N SER A 155 6.34 -13.34 -10.96
CA SER A 155 5.59 -13.84 -12.12
C SER A 155 6.48 -13.99 -13.35
N TYR A 156 7.36 -13.02 -13.62
CA TYR A 156 8.34 -13.10 -14.72
C TYR A 156 9.31 -14.27 -14.56
N LEU A 157 9.69 -14.58 -13.32
CA LEU A 157 10.56 -15.71 -12.98
C LEU A 157 9.79 -17.02 -12.71
N ASN A 158 8.47 -17.03 -12.92
CA ASN A 158 7.57 -18.15 -12.66
C ASN A 158 7.75 -18.78 -11.26
N SER A 159 7.95 -17.94 -10.24
CA SER A 159 8.23 -18.37 -8.87
C SER A 159 7.33 -17.67 -7.87
N THR A 160 6.25 -18.34 -7.47
CA THR A 160 5.37 -17.90 -6.38
C THR A 160 6.12 -17.83 -5.05
N ALA A 161 7.03 -18.79 -4.81
CA ALA A 161 7.91 -18.76 -3.64
C ALA A 161 8.73 -17.46 -3.57
N LEU A 162 9.23 -16.96 -4.70
CA LEU A 162 9.97 -15.69 -4.73
C LEU A 162 9.08 -14.51 -4.33
N ILE A 163 7.82 -14.46 -4.78
CA ILE A 163 6.85 -13.42 -4.38
C ILE A 163 6.72 -13.39 -2.85
N TYR A 164 6.46 -14.55 -2.24
CA TYR A 164 6.30 -14.65 -0.79
C TYR A 164 7.57 -14.32 -0.01
N MET A 165 8.74 -14.74 -0.49
CA MET A 165 10.02 -14.41 0.14
C MET A 165 10.30 -12.90 0.11
N LEU A 166 10.08 -12.25 -1.04
CA LEU A 166 10.27 -10.80 -1.17
C LEU A 166 9.31 -10.03 -0.27
N LEU A 167 8.01 -10.39 -0.29
CA LEU A 167 7.00 -9.78 0.59
C LEU A 167 7.36 -9.94 2.07
N LEU A 168 7.85 -11.12 2.48
CA LEU A 168 8.27 -11.36 3.86
C LEU A 168 9.48 -10.49 4.24
N ILE A 169 10.53 -10.47 3.41
CA ILE A 169 11.75 -9.70 3.71
C ILE A 169 11.45 -8.21 3.77
N GLN A 170 10.71 -7.68 2.80
CA GLN A 170 10.38 -6.26 2.72
C GLN A 170 9.43 -5.83 3.85
N SER A 171 8.43 -6.66 4.21
CA SER A 171 7.54 -6.37 5.33
C SER A 171 8.29 -6.38 6.67
N LEU A 172 9.21 -7.33 6.90
CA LEU A 172 10.05 -7.32 8.10
C LEU A 172 10.96 -6.09 8.16
N ALA A 173 11.55 -5.67 7.05
CA ALA A 173 12.35 -4.44 6.98
C ALA A 173 11.50 -3.20 7.32
N LEU A 174 10.27 -3.13 6.79
CA LEU A 174 9.35 -2.04 7.09
C LEU A 174 8.86 -2.05 8.56
N PHE A 175 8.56 -3.22 9.11
CA PHE A 175 8.11 -3.37 10.50
C PHE A 175 9.23 -3.06 11.49
N THR A 176 10.46 -3.46 11.22
CA THR A 176 11.62 -3.10 12.04
C THR A 176 11.89 -1.60 12.01
N TYR A 177 11.84 -0.98 10.83
CA TYR A 177 11.97 0.47 10.68
C TYR A 177 10.89 1.23 11.45
N THR A 178 9.62 0.88 11.24
CA THR A 178 8.48 1.55 11.91
C THR A 178 8.39 1.24 13.40
N GLY A 179 8.78 0.05 13.84
CA GLY A 179 8.96 -0.28 15.25
C GLY A 179 10.01 0.61 15.92
N SER A 180 11.13 0.89 15.24
CA SER A 180 12.15 1.82 15.75
C SER A 180 11.61 3.25 15.94
N ILE A 181 10.71 3.71 15.07
CA ILE A 181 10.02 5.00 15.19
C ILE A 181 9.18 5.04 16.47
N LEU A 182 8.36 4.01 16.68
CA LEU A 182 7.47 3.91 17.85
C LEU A 182 8.24 3.82 19.16
N ILE A 183 9.32 3.04 19.21
CA ILE A 183 10.19 2.91 20.39
C ILE A 183 10.84 4.26 20.72
N LYS A 184 11.37 4.97 19.71
CA LYS A 184 11.97 6.30 19.92
C LYS A 184 10.94 7.30 20.44
N GLU A 185 9.71 7.26 19.94
CA GLU A 185 8.64 8.14 20.42
C GLU A 185 8.30 7.88 21.89
N ARG A 186 8.17 6.61 22.30
CA ARG A 186 7.86 6.25 23.69
C ARG A 186 8.95 6.70 24.68
N LYS A 187 10.19 6.83 24.20
CA LYS A 187 11.34 7.28 25.00
C LYS A 187 11.50 8.80 25.03
N ARG A 188 10.68 9.57 24.32
CA ARG A 188 10.71 11.03 24.41
C ARG A 188 10.14 11.46 25.78
N PRO A 189 10.86 12.28 26.55
CA PRO A 189 10.41 12.77 27.83
C PRO A 189 9.20 13.70 27.69
#